data_AF-A0AAX4FSM3-F1
#
_entry.id   AF-A0AAX4FSM3-F1
#
_cell.length_a   1.000
_cell.length_b   1.000
_cell.length_c   1.000
_cell.angle_alpha   90.00
_cell.angle_beta   90.00
_cell.angle_gamma   90.00
#
_symmetry.space_group_name_H-M   'P 1'
#
loop_
_entity.id
_entity.type
_entity.pdbx_description
1 polymer ?
#
loop_
_entity_poly.entity_id
_entity_poly.type
_entity_poly.pdbx_seq_one_letter_code
_entity_poly.pdbx_strand_id
1 'polypeptide(L)'
;MEDWVRAWLEERRSQGETCLEIKYIQNKPYVYRSSSVYDRTTKSPKKVGTYPGRLTKEPGLIPKGSRGSRPLPSFRTVRGYGNAALMREEFTDLLQKCRVVV
;
A
#
# COMPACT_ATOMS: atom_id res chain seq x y z
N MET A 1 22.14 -8.76 5.19
CA MET A 1 21.21 -8.71 4.06
C MET A 1 20.72 -10.13 3.85
N GLU A 2 19.41 -10.35 3.84
CA GLU A 2 18.82 -11.70 3.69
C GLU A 2 19.08 -12.28 2.29
N ASP A 3 19.15 -13.61 2.18
CA ASP A 3 19.57 -14.27 0.93
C ASP A 3 18.62 -13.99 -0.24
N TRP A 4 17.31 -13.94 0.02
CA TRP A 4 16.32 -13.61 -1.00
C TRP A 4 16.46 -12.16 -1.51
N VAL A 5 16.93 -11.24 -0.67
CA VAL A 5 17.21 -9.85 -1.06
C VAL A 5 18.42 -9.79 -1.98
N ARG A 6 19.44 -10.63 -1.71
CA ARG A 6 20.63 -10.74 -2.56
C ARG A 6 20.30 -11.36 -3.91
N ALA A 7 19.53 -12.46 -3.93
CA ALA A 7 19.07 -13.11 -5.15
C ALA A 7 18.29 -12.14 -6.05
N TRP A 8 17.40 -11.34 -5.45
CA TRP A 8 16.66 -10.31 -6.19
C TRP A 8 17.59 -9.24 -6.79
N LEU A 9 18.63 -8.82 -6.06
CA LEU A 9 19.59 -7.83 -6.55
C LEU A 9 20.46 -8.38 -7.70
N GLU A 10 20.83 -9.66 -7.63
CA GLU A 10 21.56 -10.36 -8.69
C GLU A 10 20.73 -10.50 -9.97
N GLU A 11 19.44 -10.85 -9.82
CA GLU A 11 18.49 -10.90 -10.93
C GLU A 11 18.38 -9.53 -11.62
N ARG A 12 18.25 -8.44 -10.84
CA ARG A 12 18.21 -7.07 -11.38
C ARG A 12 19.49 -6.68 -12.10
N ARG A 13 20.65 -7.08 -11.57
CA ARG A 13 21.94 -6.88 -12.25
C ARG A 13 22.03 -7.64 -13.55
N SER A 14 21.52 -8.87 -13.60
CA SER A 14 21.45 -9.66 -14.83
C SER A 14 20.53 -9.03 -15.89
N GLN A 15 19.47 -8.33 -15.46
CA GLN A 15 18.58 -7.55 -16.32
C GLN A 15 19.19 -6.20 -16.78
N GLY A 16 20.40 -5.86 -16.34
CA GLY A 16 21.09 -4.62 -16.69
C GLY A 16 20.73 -3.42 -15.80
N GLU A 17 19.94 -3.61 -14.74
CA GLU A 17 19.69 -2.57 -13.75
C GLU A 17 20.91 -2.40 -12.84
N THR A 18 21.59 -1.27 -13.01
CA THR A 18 22.77 -0.89 -12.22
C THR A 18 22.41 0.16 -11.15
N CYS A 19 23.28 0.33 -10.16
CA CYS A 19 23.17 1.38 -9.13
C CYS A 19 21.96 1.27 -8.19
N LEU A 20 21.50 0.05 -7.93
CA LEU A 20 20.55 -0.27 -6.87
C LEU A 20 21.27 -0.39 -5.52
N GLU A 21 20.77 0.34 -4.53
CA GLU A 21 21.23 0.32 -3.15
C GLU A 21 20.08 -0.12 -2.24
N ILE A 22 20.35 -0.99 -1.28
CA ILE A 22 19.35 -1.49 -0.34
C ILE A 22 19.63 -0.93 1.05
N LYS A 23 18.66 -0.20 1.60
CA LYS A 23 18.71 0.33 2.96
C LYS A 23 17.71 -0.39 3.84
N TYR A 24 18.15 -0.82 5.02
CA TYR A 24 17.27 -1.41 6.00
C TYR A 24 16.75 -0.34 6.95
N ILE A 25 15.43 -0.19 7.01
CA ILE A 25 14.77 0.69 7.98
C ILE A 25 13.77 -0.18 8.74
N GLN A 26 13.91 -0.31 10.06
CA GLN A 26 13.08 -1.19 10.90
C GLN A 26 13.02 -2.64 10.39
N ASN A 27 14.17 -3.24 10.06
CA ASN A 27 14.29 -4.59 9.48
C ASN A 27 13.54 -4.79 8.16
N LYS A 28 13.12 -3.71 7.49
CA LYS A 28 12.46 -3.76 6.18
C LYS A 28 13.45 -3.31 5.11
N PRO A 29 13.64 -4.08 4.03
CA PRO A 29 14.52 -3.69 2.94
C PRO A 29 13.83 -2.66 2.02
N TYR A 30 14.45 -1.49 1.91
CA TYR A 30 14.04 -0.39 1.02
C TYR A 30 15.04 -0.27 -0.12
N VAL A 31 14.54 -0.17 -1.34
CA VAL A 31 15.38 -0.07 -2.54
C VAL A 31 15.50 1.38 -2.96
N TYR A 32 16.72 1.82 -3.21
CA TYR A 32 17.08 3.12 -3.73
C TYR A 32 17.87 2.95 -5.03
N ARG A 33 17.72 3.92 -5.94
CA ARG A 33 18.49 4.00 -7.18
C ARG A 33 19.26 5.31 -7.18
N SER A 34 20.58 5.25 -7.28
CA SER A 34 21.41 6.44 -7.42
C SER A 34 21.75 6.63 -8.90
N SER A 35 21.27 7.69 -9.51
CA SER A 35 21.59 8.09 -10.89
C SER A 35 22.19 9.49 -10.92
N SER A 36 22.91 9.83 -11.99
CA SER A 36 23.31 11.20 -12.29
C SER A 36 22.59 11.65 -13.56
N VAL A 37 21.97 12.83 -13.51
CA VAL A 37 21.33 13.44 -14.66
C VAL A 37 22.12 14.70 -15.00
N TYR A 38 22.45 14.89 -16.27
CA TYR A 38 23.15 16.09 -16.71
C TYR A 38 22.19 17.28 -16.71
N ASP A 39 22.51 18.31 -15.94
CA ASP A 39 21.75 19.55 -15.91
C ASP A 39 22.36 20.54 -16.90
N ARG A 40 21.59 20.90 -17.93
CA ARG A 40 22.03 21.84 -18.97
C ARG A 40 22.13 23.28 -18.47
N THR A 41 21.40 23.64 -17.40
CA THR A 41 21.38 25.01 -16.86
C THR A 41 22.67 25.33 -16.12
N THR A 42 23.10 24.43 -15.24
CA THR A 42 24.34 24.55 -14.47
C THR A 42 25.54 23.94 -15.19
N LYS A 43 25.33 23.33 -16.37
CA LYS A 43 26.32 22.59 -17.18
C LYS A 43 27.11 21.54 -16.39
N SER A 44 26.47 20.93 -15.40
CA SER A 44 27.11 20.03 -14.45
C SER A 44 26.26 18.78 -14.19
N PRO A 45 26.87 17.64 -13.85
CA PRO A 45 26.13 16.44 -13.49
C PRO A 45 25.49 16.62 -12.11
N LYS A 46 24.17 16.42 -12.02
CA LYS A 46 23.40 16.45 -10.78
C LYS A 46 23.07 15.04 -10.32
N LYS A 47 23.43 14.71 -9.08
CA LYS A 47 23.08 13.42 -8.47
C LYS A 47 21.57 13.39 -8.16
N VAL A 48 20.89 12.37 -8.65
CA VAL A 48 19.45 12.13 -8.46
C VAL A 48 19.27 10.74 -7.85
N GLY A 49 18.81 10.72 -6.60
CA GLY A 49 18.37 9.49 -5.94
C GLY A 49 16.88 9.26 -6.19
N THR A 50 16.52 8.17 -6.87
CA THR A 50 15.12 7.74 -7.02
C THR A 50 14.83 6.67 -5.97
N TYR A 51 13.70 6.77 -5.28
CA TYR A 51 13.21 5.74 -4.38
C TYR A 51 12.12 4.92 -5.11
N PRO A 52 12.46 3.77 -5.72
CA PRO A 52 11.51 2.93 -6.45
C PRO A 52 10.46 2.29 -5.53
N GLY A 53 10.83 1.79 -4.34
CA GLY A 53 9.87 1.09 -3.50
C GLY A 53 10.44 0.25 -2.38
N ARG A 54 9.56 -0.53 -1.74
CA ARG A 54 9.91 -1.46 -0.67
C ARG A 54 9.96 -2.88 -1.22
N LEU A 55 10.97 -3.64 -0.82
CA LEU A 55 11.10 -5.04 -1.21
C LEU A 55 10.40 -5.95 -0.18
N THR A 56 9.62 -6.92 -0.66
CA THR A 56 8.90 -7.91 0.16
C THR A 56 9.09 -9.31 -0.45
N LYS A 57 9.11 -10.35 0.38
CA LYS A 57 9.41 -11.72 -0.02
C LYS A 57 8.42 -12.31 -1.05
N GLU A 58 7.13 -12.01 -0.92
CA GLU A 58 6.08 -12.58 -1.78
C GLU A 58 5.81 -11.77 -3.06
N PRO A 59 5.33 -10.50 -3.00
CA PRO A 59 5.03 -9.73 -4.22
C PRO A 59 6.27 -9.09 -4.87
N GLY A 60 7.47 -9.28 -4.30
CA GLY A 60 8.69 -8.61 -4.76
C GLY A 60 8.72 -7.12 -4.44
N LEU A 61 9.11 -6.29 -5.42
CA LEU A 61 9.25 -4.84 -5.26
C LEU A 61 7.88 -4.15 -5.33
N ILE A 62 7.42 -3.60 -4.20
CA ILE A 62 6.20 -2.79 -4.13
C ILE A 62 6.58 -1.34 -4.47
N PRO A 63 6.17 -0.81 -5.65
CA PRO A 63 6.58 0.52 -6.05
C PRO A 63 5.94 1.61 -5.20
N LYS A 64 6.64 2.73 -5.07
CA LYS A 64 6.11 3.93 -4.42
C LYS A 64 4.87 4.40 -5.17
N GLY A 65 3.70 4.39 -4.52
CA GLY A 65 2.42 4.84 -5.10
C GLY A 65 1.41 3.73 -5.39
N SER A 66 1.80 2.44 -5.32
CA SER A 66 0.88 1.31 -5.58
C SER A 66 -0.07 0.96 -4.43
N ARG A 67 -0.29 1.86 -3.47
CA ARG A 67 -1.32 1.68 -2.42
C ARG A 67 -2.74 1.53 -2.99
N GLY A 68 -2.95 1.66 -4.30
CA GLY A 68 -4.22 1.44 -5.00
C GLY A 68 -4.54 0.00 -5.42
N SER A 69 -3.64 -0.98 -5.26
CA SER A 69 -3.92 -2.39 -5.61
C SER A 69 -3.97 -3.32 -4.39
N ARG A 70 -4.12 -2.78 -3.19
CA ARG A 70 -4.74 -3.59 -2.13
C ARG A 70 -6.21 -3.69 -2.55
N PRO A 71 -6.82 -4.88 -2.71
CA PRO A 71 -8.27 -4.94 -2.79
C PRO A 71 -8.75 -4.14 -1.58
N LEU A 72 -9.38 -2.99 -1.83
CA LEU A 72 -10.10 -2.29 -0.78
C LEU A 72 -10.92 -3.37 -0.11
N PRO A 73 -10.85 -3.56 1.22
CA PRO A 73 -11.89 -4.31 1.87
C PRO A 73 -13.17 -3.68 1.34
N SER A 74 -14.04 -4.47 0.73
CA SER A 74 -15.39 -4.02 0.39
C SER A 74 -16.04 -3.70 1.73
N PHE A 75 -15.74 -2.53 2.28
CA PHE A 75 -16.52 -1.92 3.32
C PHE A 75 -17.81 -1.61 2.60
N ARG A 76 -18.75 -2.55 2.69
CA ARG A 76 -20.15 -2.38 2.31
C ARG A 76 -20.76 -1.37 3.28
N THR A 77 -20.29 -0.13 3.22
CA THR A 77 -20.94 0.96 3.91
C THR A 77 -22.12 1.36 3.03
N VAL A 78 -23.30 1.50 3.65
CA VAL A 78 -24.57 1.95 3.04
C VAL A 78 -25.50 0.87 2.44
N ARG A 79 -25.77 -0.22 3.16
CA ARG A 79 -27.12 -0.87 3.16
C ARG A 79 -27.77 -0.89 4.54
N GLY A 80 -27.45 0.12 5.38
CA GLY A 80 -28.07 0.36 6.69
C GLY A 80 -29.59 0.52 6.65
N TYR A 81 -30.20 0.72 5.48
CA TYR A 81 -31.65 0.72 5.31
C TYR A 81 -32.30 -0.65 5.57
N GLY A 82 -31.63 -1.76 5.23
CA GLY A 82 -32.18 -3.10 5.47
C GLY A 82 -32.29 -3.43 6.94
N ASN A 83 -31.24 -3.12 7.72
CA ASN A 83 -31.27 -3.31 9.16
C ASN A 83 -32.25 -2.35 9.86
N ALA A 84 -32.40 -1.11 9.39
CA ALA A 84 -33.37 -0.17 9.97
C ALA A 84 -34.82 -0.60 9.75
N ALA A 85 -35.13 -1.19 8.58
CA ALA A 85 -36.46 -1.74 8.30
C ALA A 85 -36.77 -2.95 9.17
N LEU A 86 -35.82 -3.89 9.30
CA LEU A 86 -35.95 -5.05 10.19
C LEU A 86 -36.11 -4.63 11.65
N MET A 87 -35.32 -3.65 12.11
CA MET A 87 -35.47 -3.10 13.46
C MET A 87 -36.85 -2.47 13.64
N ARG A 88 -37.38 -1.72 12.65
CA ARG A 88 -38.74 -1.15 12.75
C ARG A 88 -39.80 -2.24 12.92
N GLU A 89 -39.74 -3.34 12.17
CA GLU A 89 -40.71 -4.44 12.28
C GLU A 89 -40.66 -5.07 13.69
N GLU A 90 -39.48 -5.45 14.17
CA GLU A 90 -39.29 -6.06 15.50
C GLU A 90 -39.71 -5.12 16.65
N PHE A 91 -39.47 -3.82 16.53
CA PHE A 91 -39.85 -2.84 17.55
C PHE A 91 -41.35 -2.48 17.52
N THR A 92 -42.10 -2.82 16.48
CA THR A 92 -43.54 -2.52 16.41
C THR A 92 -44.31 -3.34 17.47
N ASP A 93 -43.94 -4.60 17.66
CA ASP A 93 -44.55 -5.48 18.67
C ASP A 93 -44.20 -5.07 20.11
N LEU A 94 -43.00 -4.52 20.31
CA LEU A 94 -42.58 -3.96 21.60
C LEU A 94 -43.34 -2.68 21.95
N LEU A 95 -43.50 -1.77 20.97
CA LEU A 95 -44.23 -0.51 21.17
C LEU A 95 -45.73 -0.74 21.43
N GLN A 96 -46.32 -1.77 20.81
CA GLN A 96 -47.72 -2.15 21.05
C GLN A 96 -47.96 -2.62 22.49
N LYS A 97 -46.97 -3.27 23.13
CA LYS A 97 -47.05 -3.69 24.54
C LYS A 97 -46.76 -2.56 25.53
N CYS A 98 -46.01 -1.54 25.12
CA CYS A 98 -45.68 -0.38 25.95
C CYS A 98 -46.72 0.76 25.86
N ARG A 99 -47.90 0.52 25.28
CA ARG A 99 -49.00 1.50 25.25
C ARG A 99 -49.62 1.65 26.64
N VAL A 100 -48.91 2.34 27.53
CA VAL A 100 -49.44 2.84 28.80
C VAL A 100 -50.55 3.82 28.43
N VAL A 101 -51.76 3.48 28.85
CA VAL A 101 -52.94 4.33 28.78
C VAL A 101 -52.64 5.58 29.60
N VAL A 102 -52.59 6.73 28.93
CA VAL A 102 -52.75 8.04 29.57
C VAL A 102 -54.23 8.38 29.54
#